data_AF-A0A1V5EBF7-F1
#
_entry.id   AF-A0A1V5EBF7-F1
#
_cell.length_a   1.000
_cell.length_b   1.000
_cell.length_c   1.000
_cell.angle_alpha   90.00
_cell.angle_beta   90.00
_cell.angle_gamma   90.00
#
_symmetry.space_group_name_H-M   'P 1'
#
loop_
_entity.id
_entity.type
_entity.pdbx_description
1 polymer ?
#
loop_
_entity_poly.entity_id
_entity_poly.type
_entity_poly.pdbx_seq_one_letter_code
_entity_poly.pdbx_strand_id
1 'polypeptide(L)'
;MEATVRSCRAFFKDLNAVADHIHKVAYWEKESDKVSTRLQRAVFSRDDIRLSHKMHLRFFVKQIDRIADDAEDVTDRLNVYVIKRML
;
A
#
# COMPACT_ATOMS: atom_id res chain seq x y z
N MET A 1 6.67 2.72 7.82
CA MET A 1 6.98 3.99 8.54
C MET A 1 8.36 4.55 8.20
N GLU A 2 9.45 3.80 8.34
CA GLU A 2 10.80 4.33 8.04
C GLU A 2 10.99 4.75 6.56
N ALA A 3 10.43 3.97 5.63
CA ALA A 3 10.44 4.31 4.21
C ALA A 3 9.74 5.64 3.90
N THR A 4 8.61 5.92 4.55
CA THR A 4 7.85 7.16 4.42
C THR A 4 8.66 8.38 4.87
N VAL A 5 9.38 8.25 6.00
CA VAL A 5 10.24 9.31 6.53
C VAL A 5 11.44 9.56 5.61
N ARG A 6 12.03 8.49 5.05
CA ARG A 6 13.13 8.62 4.07
C ARG A 6 12.66 9.29 2.78
N SER A 7 11.47 8.96 2.26
CA SER A 7 10.87 9.61 1.09
C SER A 7 10.59 11.10 1.32
N CYS A 8 10.02 11.49 2.48
CA CYS A 8 9.84 12.89 2.83
C CYS A 8 11.17 13.66 2.95
N ARG A 9 12.25 13.00 3.38
CA ARG A 9 13.58 13.62 3.50
C ARG A 9 14.29 13.74 2.15
N ALA A 10 14.07 12.79 1.24
CA ALA A 10 14.56 12.82 -0.14
C ALA A 10 13.86 13.88 -1.01
N PHE A 11 12.57 14.15 -0.75
CA PHE A 11 11.76 15.19 -1.41
C PHE A 11 12.43 16.59 -1.40
N PHE A 12 13.29 16.88 -0.41
CA PHE A 12 14.02 18.15 -0.33
C PHE A 12 15.43 18.13 -0.94
N LYS A 13 15.97 16.99 -1.38
CA LYS A 13 17.37 16.86 -1.81
C LYS A 13 17.61 16.23 -3.19
N ASP A 14 16.74 15.35 -3.67
CA ASP A 14 16.95 14.66 -4.96
C ASP A 14 15.63 14.21 -5.58
N LEU A 15 15.29 14.77 -6.74
CA LEU A 15 14.04 14.49 -7.48
C LEU A 15 14.04 13.09 -8.11
N ASN A 16 15.21 12.53 -8.45
CA ASN A 16 15.30 11.20 -9.05
C ASN A 16 15.03 10.09 -8.02
N ALA A 17 15.48 10.28 -6.78
CA ALA A 17 15.19 9.36 -5.68
C ALA A 17 13.69 9.29 -5.33
N VAL A 18 12.94 10.38 -5.56
CA VAL A 18 11.49 10.41 -5.33
C VAL A 18 10.74 9.54 -6.34
N ALA A 19 11.12 9.57 -7.62
CA ALA A 19 10.51 8.73 -8.65
C ALA A 19 10.70 7.23 -8.39
N ASP A 20 11.91 6.82 -7.99
CA ASP A 20 12.21 5.43 -7.63
C ASP A 20 11.41 4.95 -6.41
N HIS A 21 11.24 5.82 -5.40
CA HIS A 21 10.41 5.52 -4.24
C HIS A 21 8.92 5.42 -4.60
N ILE A 22 8.44 6.27 -5.51
CA ILE A 22 7.05 6.22 -6.01
C ILE A 22 6.76 4.87 -6.67
N HIS A 23 7.60 4.47 -7.62
CA HIS A 23 7.44 3.20 -8.33
C HIS A 23 7.49 2.00 -7.39
N LYS A 24 8.34 2.05 -6.36
CA LYS A 24 8.46 0.97 -5.39
C LYS A 24 7.22 0.84 -4.51
N VAL A 25 6.62 1.95 -4.07
CA VAL A 25 5.38 1.92 -3.27
C VAL A 25 4.23 1.33 -4.08
N ALA A 26 4.02 1.81 -5.32
CA ALA A 26 2.99 1.29 -6.22
C ALA A 26 3.19 -0.20 -6.57
N TYR A 27 4.44 -0.68 -6.61
CA TYR A 27 4.71 -2.10 -6.78
C TYR A 27 4.27 -2.91 -5.56
N TRP A 28 4.59 -2.46 -4.35
CA TRP A 28 4.26 -3.18 -3.12
C TRP A 28 2.78 -3.14 -2.77
N GLU A 29 2.07 -2.06 -3.15
CA GLU A 29 0.60 -2.01 -3.07
C GLU A 29 -0.02 -3.14 -3.89
N LYS A 30 0.31 -3.26 -5.19
CA LYS A 30 -0.19 -4.36 -6.04
C LYS A 30 0.14 -5.75 -5.51
N GLU A 31 1.33 -5.93 -4.94
CA GLU A 31 1.71 -7.21 -4.34
C GLU A 31 0.91 -7.49 -3.06
N SER A 32 0.65 -6.47 -2.23
CA SER A 32 -0.25 -6.58 -1.06
C SER A 32 -1.65 -7.00 -1.50
N ASP A 33 -2.19 -6.35 -2.52
CA ASP A 33 -3.54 -6.54 -3.02
C ASP A 33 -3.77 -7.99 -3.51
N LYS A 34 -2.77 -8.56 -4.20
CA LYS A 34 -2.75 -9.97 -4.60
C LYS A 34 -2.74 -10.92 -3.40
N VAL A 35 -1.92 -10.62 -2.39
CA VAL A 35 -1.80 -11.45 -1.18
C VAL A 35 -3.10 -11.39 -0.37
N SER A 36 -3.66 -10.20 -0.18
CA SER A 36 -4.95 -9.95 0.48
C SER A 36 -6.08 -10.72 -0.21
N THR A 37 -6.18 -10.64 -1.54
CA THR A 37 -7.17 -11.37 -2.34
C THR A 37 -7.04 -12.88 -2.16
N ARG A 38 -5.81 -13.43 -2.24
CA ARG A 38 -5.56 -14.86 -2.06
C ARG A 38 -5.90 -15.33 -0.66
N LEU A 39 -5.56 -14.53 0.36
CA LEU A 39 -5.85 -14.84 1.76
C LEU A 39 -7.35 -14.82 2.04
N GLN A 40 -8.09 -13.84 1.52
CA GLN A 40 -9.55 -13.81 1.63
C GLN A 40 -10.16 -15.07 1.00
N ARG A 41 -9.74 -15.46 -0.21
CA ARG A 41 -10.22 -16.70 -0.86
C ARG A 41 -9.96 -17.94 0.01
N ALA A 42 -8.76 -18.06 0.57
CA ALA A 42 -8.40 -19.17 1.46
C ALA A 42 -9.20 -19.19 2.76
N VAL A 43 -9.54 -18.03 3.33
CA VAL A 43 -10.41 -17.94 4.52
C VAL A 43 -11.82 -18.42 4.20
N PHE A 44 -12.37 -18.03 3.04
CA PHE A 44 -13.74 -18.40 2.67
C PHE A 44 -13.88 -19.84 2.20
N SER A 45 -12.82 -20.45 1.65
CA SER A 45 -12.81 -21.86 1.23
C SER A 45 -12.71 -22.87 2.38
N ARG A 46 -12.49 -22.42 3.62
CA ARG A 46 -12.37 -23.30 4.78
C ARG A 46 -13.73 -23.67 5.37
N ASP A 47 -14.13 -24.93 5.34
CA ASP A 47 -15.43 -25.38 5.87
C ASP A 47 -15.44 -25.55 7.40
N ASP A 48 -14.26 -25.59 8.03
CA ASP A 48 -14.08 -25.81 9.46
C ASP A 48 -14.24 -24.55 10.33
N ILE A 49 -14.51 -23.39 9.72
CA ILE A 49 -14.66 -22.11 10.42
C ILE A 49 -16.05 -21.51 10.21
N ARG A 50 -16.66 -21.05 11.31
CA ARG A 50 -17.92 -20.30 11.28
C ARG A 50 -17.77 -19.02 10.44
N LEU A 51 -18.87 -18.64 9.78
CA LEU A 51 -18.93 -17.43 8.96
C LEU A 51 -18.56 -16.16 9.76
N SER A 52 -18.96 -16.06 11.02
CA SER A 52 -18.59 -14.93 11.89
C SER A 52 -17.07 -14.75 12.01
N HIS A 53 -16.33 -15.85 12.20
CA HIS A 53 -14.87 -15.80 12.24
C HIS A 53 -14.26 -15.47 10.87
N LYS A 54 -14.83 -16.00 9.77
CA LYS A 54 -14.40 -15.61 8.41
C LYS A 54 -14.55 -14.12 8.18
N MET A 55 -15.64 -13.52 8.65
CA MET A 55 -15.89 -12.09 8.55
C MET A 55 -14.88 -11.26 9.36
N HIS A 56 -14.53 -11.69 10.58
CA HIS A 56 -13.50 -11.04 11.38
C HIS A 56 -12.12 -11.13 10.71
N LEU A 57 -11.75 -12.30 10.19
CA LEU A 57 -10.49 -12.47 9.45
C LEU A 57 -10.45 -11.57 8.22
N ARG A 58 -11.52 -11.52 7.42
CA ARG A 58 -11.63 -10.61 6.27
C ARG A 58 -11.46 -9.15 6.70
N PHE A 59 -12.05 -8.75 7.82
CA PHE A 59 -11.89 -7.39 8.34
C PHE A 59 -10.41 -7.08 8.60
N PHE A 60 -9.68 -7.94 9.30
CA PHE A 60 -8.25 -7.72 9.55
C PHE A 60 -7.43 -7.69 8.27
N VAL A 61 -7.70 -8.59 7.32
CA VAL A 61 -7.01 -8.58 6.02
C VAL A 61 -7.22 -7.24 5.30
N LYS A 62 -8.46 -6.73 5.29
CA LYS A 62 -8.75 -5.40 4.72
C LYS A 62 -8.06 -4.25 5.44
N GLN A 63 -7.93 -4.32 6.77
CA GLN A 63 -7.22 -3.27 7.50
C GLN A 63 -5.73 -3.24 7.17
N ILE A 64 -5.12 -4.40 6.89
CA ILE A 64 -3.71 -4.47 6.48
C ILE A 64 -3.55 -3.89 5.07
N ASP A 65 -4.42 -4.25 4.13
CA ASP A 65 -4.43 -3.69 2.76
C ASP A 65 -4.50 -2.17 2.77
N ARG A 66 -5.38 -1.63 3.62
CA ARG A 66 -5.59 -0.18 3.74
C ARG A 66 -4.30 0.59 4.06
N ILE A 67 -3.36 -0.03 4.77
CA ILE A 67 -2.07 0.62 5.08
C ILE A 67 -1.23 0.79 3.81
N ALA A 68 -1.31 -0.15 2.86
CA ALA A 68 -0.64 -0.07 1.58
C ALA A 68 -1.30 1.00 0.68
N ASP A 69 -2.63 1.02 0.60
CA ASP A 69 -3.41 2.07 -0.07
C ASP A 69 -3.04 3.46 0.45
N ASP A 70 -3.08 3.67 1.78
CA ASP A 70 -2.79 4.98 2.38
C ASP A 70 -1.35 5.44 2.05
N ALA A 71 -0.41 4.50 1.90
CA ALA A 71 0.96 4.81 1.49
C ALA A 71 1.07 5.17 0.00
N GLU A 72 0.29 4.52 -0.87
CA GLU A 72 0.17 4.86 -2.29
C GLU A 72 -0.45 6.26 -2.45
N ASP A 73 -1.56 6.55 -1.77
CA ASP A 73 -2.24 7.85 -1.82
C ASP A 73 -1.31 9.03 -1.49
N VAL A 74 -0.48 8.88 -0.45
CA VAL A 74 0.53 9.89 -0.07
C VAL A 74 1.57 10.08 -1.18
N THR A 75 1.94 8.98 -1.82
CA THR A 75 2.97 8.92 -2.87
C THR A 75 2.47 9.51 -4.19
N ASP A 76 1.21 9.26 -4.55
CA ASP A 76 0.55 9.86 -5.71
C ASP A 76 0.42 11.37 -5.58
N ARG A 77 0.05 11.86 -4.39
CA ARG A 77 0.04 13.30 -4.10
C ARG A 77 1.42 13.91 -4.22
N LEU A 78 2.45 13.21 -3.73
CA LEU A 78 3.83 13.65 -3.86
C LEU A 78 4.24 13.80 -5.33
N ASN A 79 3.86 12.83 -6.17
CA ASN A 79 4.15 12.84 -7.61
C ASN A 79 3.53 14.06 -8.30
N VAL A 80 2.27 14.39 -7.99
CA VAL A 80 1.61 15.60 -8.52
C VAL A 80 2.35 16.88 -8.12
N TYR A 81 2.83 16.98 -6.89
CA TYR A 81 3.61 18.15 -6.45
C TYR A 81 4.96 18.27 -7.16
N VAL A 82 5.63 17.15 -7.43
CA VAL A 82 6.89 17.11 -8.20
C VAL A 82 6.68 17.63 -9.62
N ILE A 83 5.66 17.12 -10.32
CA ILE A 83 5.34 17.56 -11.70
C ILE A 83 5.05 19.07 -11.73
N LYS A 84 4.26 19.57 -10.78
CA LYS A 84 3.94 21.01 -10.70
C LYS A 84 5.16 21.90 -10.43
N ARG A 85 6.22 21.37 -9.82
CA ARG A 85 7.46 22.11 -9.53
C ARG A 85 8.42 22.13 -10.71
N MET A 86 8.28 21.20 -11.65
CA MET A 86 9.10 21.11 -12.87
C MET A 86 8.55 21.95 -14.03
N LEU A 87 7.30 22.40 -13.94
CA LEU A 87 6.64 23.37 -14.83
C LEU A 87 6.95 24.80 -14.37
#